data_AF-A0A920HLJ6-F1
#
_entry.id   AF-A0A920HLJ6-F1
#
_cell.length_a   1.000
_cell.length_b   1.000
_cell.length_c   1.000
_cell.angle_alpha   90.00
_cell.angle_beta   90.00
_cell.angle_gamma   90.00
#
_symmetry.space_group_name_H-M   'P 1'
#
loop_
_entity.id
_entity.type
_entity.pdbx_description
1 polymer ?
#
loop_
_entity_poly.entity_id
_entity_poly.type
_entity_poly.pdbx_seq_one_letter_code
_entity_poly.pdbx_strand_id
1 'polypeptide(L)' 'MYFLGLIIGGGTSQIQKNIIAERGLGLPKEPKVGN' A
#
# COMPACT_ATOMS: atom_id res chain seq x y z
N MET A 1 -1.83 -2.74 -22.61
CA MET A 1 -1.48 -1.36 -22.21
C MET A 1 -2.25 -0.84 -20.98
N TYR A 2 -2.95 -1.68 -20.19
CA TYR A 2 -3.69 -1.21 -19.00
C TYR A 2 -2.96 -1.36 -17.66
N PHE A 3 -1.89 -2.17 -17.62
CA PHE A 3 -1.20 -2.50 -16.36
C PHE A 3 -0.34 -1.35 -15.82
N LEU A 4 0.33 -0.61 -16.71
CA LEU A 4 1.22 0.49 -16.32
C LEU A 4 0.44 1.68 -15.73
N GLY A 5 -0.68 2.06 -16.35
CA GLY A 5 -1.55 3.12 -15.84
C GLY A 5 -2.17 2.76 -14.49
N LEU A 6 -2.47 1.48 -14.26
CA LEU A 6 -3.04 1.00 -13.00
C LEU A 6 -1.99 0.93 -11.88
N ILE A 7 -0.73 0.61 -12.21
CA ILE A 7 0.39 0.68 -11.24
C ILE A 7 0.73 2.13 -10.88
N ILE A 8 0.72 3.06 -11.84
CA ILE A 8 1.08 4.47 -11.58
C ILE A 8 -0.07 5.21 -10.89
N GLY A 9 -1.31 5.05 -11.38
CA GLY A 9 -2.48 5.73 -10.82
C GLY A 9 -3.07 5.03 -9.59
N GLY A 10 -3.06 3.69 -9.56
CA GLY A 10 -3.57 2.88 -8.44
C GLY A 10 -2.50 2.52 -7.41
N GLY A 11 -1.24 2.81 -7.67
CA GLY A 11 -0.11 2.43 -6.82
C GLY A 11 0.28 0.95 -6.94
N THR A 12 1.32 0.55 -6.21
CA THR A 12 1.73 -0.85 -6.15
C THR A 12 0.82 -1.65 -5.24
N SER A 13 0.73 -2.97 -5.48
CA SER A 13 -0.03 -3.89 -4.63
C SER A 13 0.42 -3.87 -3.17
N GLN A 14 1.70 -3.55 -2.90
CA GLN A 14 2.23 -3.45 -1.54
C GLN A 14 1.66 -2.23 -0.81
N ILE A 15 1.58 -1.07 -1.48
CA ILE A 15 0.99 0.13 -0.89
C ILE A 15 -0.50 -0.08 -0.62
N GLN A 16 -1.24 -0.69 -1.55
CA GLN A 16 -2.66 -0.98 -1.32
C GLN A 16 -2.88 -1.92 -0.14
N LYS A 17 -2.09 -3.00 -0.02
CA LYS A 17 -2.14 -3.91 1.12
C LYS A 17 -1.89 -3.19 2.43
N ASN A 18 -0.88 -2.32 2.49
CA ASN A 18 -0.56 -1.55 3.68
C ASN A 18 -1.68 -0.55 4.04
N ILE A 19 -2.28 0.13 3.05
CA ILE A 19 -3.42 1.03 3.27
C ILE A 19 -4.62 0.26 3.81
N ILE A 20 -4.94 -0.91 3.24
CA ILE A 20 -6.05 -1.75 3.71
C ILE A 20 -5.77 -2.24 5.13
N ALA A 21 -4.54 -2.69 5.42
CA ALA A 21 -4.14 -3.11 6.75
C ALA A 21 -4.31 -1.98 7.78
N GLU A 22 -3.70 -0.81 7.54
CA GLU A 22 -3.69 0.30 8.49
C GLU A 22 -5.05 1.02 8.61
N ARG A 23 -5.71 1.30 7.47
CA ARG A 23 -6.91 2.15 7.42
C ARG A 23 -8.20 1.37 7.26
N GLY A 24 -8.18 0.24 6.53
CA GLY A 24 -9.36 -0.59 6.31
C GLY A 24 -9.63 -1.57 7.47
N LEU A 25 -8.56 -2.14 8.03
CA LEU A 25 -8.61 -3.18 9.06
C LEU A 25 -8.12 -2.68 10.43
N GLY A 26 -7.57 -1.47 10.52
CA GLY A 26 -7.10 -0.89 11.78
C GLY A 26 -5.88 -1.59 12.38
N LEU A 27 -5.11 -2.30 11.56
CA LEU A 27 -3.89 -2.98 12.01
C LEU A 27 -2.81 -1.96 12.39
N PRO A 28 -1.92 -2.30 13.35
CA PRO A 28 -0.78 -1.45 13.67
C PRO A 28 0.06 -1.18 12.43
N LYS A 29 0.51 0.06 12.31
CA LYS A 29 1.40 0.48 11.23
C LYS A 29 2.68 -0.33 11.24
N GLU A 30 3.19 -0.68 10.05
CA GLU A 30 4.49 -1.34 9.93
C GLU A 30 5.56 -0.53 10.67
N PRO A 31 6.42 -1.20 11.47
CA PRO A 31 7.46 -0.52 12.20
C PRO A 31 8.40 0.18 11.20
N LYS A 32 8.58 1.50 11.38
CA LYS A 32 9.60 2.23 10.63
C LYS A 32 10.94 1.64 11.02
N VAL A 33 11.69 1.13 10.05
CA VAL A 33 13.09 0.73 10.26
C VAL A 33 13.78 1.96 10.86
N GLY A 34 14.12 1.87 12.14
CA GLY A 34 14.80 2.94 12.86
C GLY A 34 16.20 3.10 12.29
N ASN A 35 16.58 4.36 12.03
CA ASN A 35 17.98 4.72 11.79
C ASN A 35 18.82 4.50 13.04
#